data_AF-A0A2E7RR94-F1
#
_entry.id   AF-A0A2E7RR94-F1
#
_cell.length_a   1.000
_cell.length_b   1.000
_cell.length_c   1.000
_cell.angle_alpha   90.00
_cell.angle_beta   90.00
_cell.angle_gamma   90.00
#
_symmetry.space_group_name_H-M   'P 1'
#
loop_
_entity.id
_entity.type
_entity.pdbx_description
1 polymer ?
#
loop_
_entity_poly.entity_id
_entity_poly.type
_entity_poly.pdbx_seq_one_letter_code
_entity_poly.pdbx_strand_id
1 'polypeptide(L)'
;SNKVDLDTAYPWEQSEGKYPPSQLEYRDNWQSIFMPSGAFVSGRTDQEHWLTFGTNSTLPLLYRSYPVLMSDDSSEAPIRVGVFSDSAKANTYSTINWSDIPPGKELNVRMSGLLWPEAAQRIANSAYLTRDRIGKGQLILFSGEPNFRGATLGTNRVWLNAVVYGAGLGTEPRINP
;
A
#
# COMPACT_ATOMS: atom_id res chain seq x y z
N SER A 1 5.62 -5.42 18.06
CA SER A 1 6.10 -4.09 17.61
C SER A 1 5.15 -3.56 16.53
N ASN A 2 5.07 -2.25 16.29
CA ASN A 2 4.31 -1.68 15.15
C ASN A 2 5.15 -1.45 13.89
N LYS A 3 6.47 -1.46 14.11
CA LYS A 3 7.50 -1.25 13.11
C LYS A 3 7.65 -2.51 12.27
N VAL A 4 7.96 -2.30 11.00
CA VAL A 4 8.45 -3.40 10.17
C VAL A 4 9.81 -3.84 10.72
N ASP A 5 9.94 -5.13 10.96
CA ASP A 5 11.21 -5.74 11.33
C ASP A 5 12.07 -5.86 10.06
N LEU A 6 13.28 -5.32 10.06
CA LEU A 6 14.23 -5.45 8.95
C LEU A 6 15.45 -6.32 9.34
N ASP A 7 15.54 -6.73 10.60
CA ASP A 7 16.68 -7.46 11.14
C ASP A 7 16.46 -8.98 11.04
N THR A 8 15.21 -9.42 10.83
CA THR A 8 14.87 -10.83 10.62
C THR A 8 15.39 -11.31 9.28
N ALA A 9 16.46 -12.11 9.30
CA ALA A 9 17.03 -12.72 8.12
C ALA A 9 16.16 -13.88 7.62
N TYR A 10 15.70 -13.80 6.38
CA TYR A 10 14.91 -14.87 5.76
C TYR A 10 15.78 -15.83 4.93
N PRO A 11 15.40 -17.12 4.82
CA PRO A 11 16.16 -18.12 4.04
C PRO A 11 16.39 -17.74 2.57
N TRP A 12 15.53 -16.87 2.01
CA TRP A 12 15.60 -16.38 0.62
C TRP A 12 16.19 -14.97 0.49
N GLU A 13 16.80 -14.41 1.53
CA GLU A 13 17.56 -13.16 1.39
C GLU A 13 19.04 -13.41 1.08
N GLN A 14 19.48 -14.67 1.22
CA GLN A 14 20.89 -15.06 1.10
C GLN A 14 21.32 -15.44 -0.33
N SER A 15 20.43 -15.41 -1.33
CA SER A 15 20.84 -15.79 -2.69
C SER A 15 21.36 -14.59 -3.48
N GLU A 16 22.59 -14.70 -3.96
CA GLU A 16 23.17 -13.79 -4.94
C GLU A 16 22.65 -14.14 -6.35
N GLY A 17 21.42 -13.77 -6.69
CA GLY A 17 20.87 -14.00 -8.03
C GLY A 17 19.37 -13.74 -8.18
N LYS A 18 18.90 -13.61 -9.43
CA LYS A 18 17.46 -13.59 -9.73
C LYS A 18 16.90 -15.00 -9.54
N TYR A 19 15.91 -15.13 -8.67
CA TYR A 19 15.20 -16.38 -8.48
C TYR A 19 14.45 -16.83 -9.75
N PRO A 20 14.43 -18.15 -10.05
CA PRO A 20 13.59 -18.68 -11.11
C PRO A 20 12.10 -18.46 -10.78
N PRO A 21 11.21 -18.35 -11.80
CA PRO A 21 9.78 -18.09 -11.59
C PRO A 21 9.10 -19.05 -10.62
N SER A 22 9.43 -20.35 -10.67
CA SER A 22 8.87 -21.36 -9.77
C SER A 22 9.21 -21.13 -8.29
N GLN A 23 10.40 -20.60 -8.00
CA GLN A 23 10.78 -20.25 -6.63
C GLN A 23 10.09 -18.96 -6.16
N LEU A 24 9.86 -18.00 -7.06
CA LEU A 24 9.09 -16.79 -6.75
C LEU A 24 7.63 -17.14 -6.43
N GLU A 25 7.00 -18.02 -7.22
CA GLU A 25 5.64 -18.53 -6.96
C GLU A 25 5.57 -19.29 -5.62
N TYR A 26 6.53 -20.17 -5.36
CA TYR A 26 6.61 -20.87 -4.09
C TYR A 26 6.73 -19.90 -2.90
N ARG A 27 7.58 -18.88 -3.03
CA ARG A 27 7.76 -17.83 -2.02
C ARG A 27 6.47 -17.05 -1.79
N ASP A 28 5.80 -16.63 -2.86
CA ASP A 28 4.55 -15.89 -2.77
C ASP A 28 3.46 -16.71 -2.05
N ASN A 29 3.35 -17.99 -2.41
CA ASN A 29 2.46 -18.95 -1.75
C ASN A 29 2.79 -19.11 -0.27
N TRP A 30 4.05 -19.31 0.08
CA TRP A 30 4.48 -19.45 1.48
C TRP A 30 4.19 -18.19 2.29
N GLN A 31 4.54 -17.01 1.75
CA GLN A 31 4.27 -15.74 2.43
C GLN A 31 2.77 -15.46 2.56
N SER A 32 1.92 -16.09 1.74
CA SER A 32 0.46 -15.84 1.74
C SER A 32 -0.20 -16.38 3.01
N ILE A 33 0.41 -17.41 3.60
CA ILE A 33 -0.02 -18.05 4.84
C ILE A 33 -0.01 -17.05 6.00
N PHE A 34 0.91 -16.09 5.98
CA PHE A 34 1.06 -15.09 7.04
C PHE A 34 0.17 -13.86 6.85
N MET A 35 -0.52 -13.75 5.71
CA MET A 35 -1.32 -12.57 5.41
C MET A 35 -2.39 -12.33 6.49
N PRO A 36 -2.50 -11.10 7.01
CA PRO A 36 -3.43 -10.81 8.09
C PRO A 36 -4.87 -10.93 7.61
N SER A 37 -5.73 -11.37 8.52
CA SER A 37 -7.19 -11.36 8.35
C SER A 37 -7.81 -10.65 9.54
N GLY A 38 -8.29 -9.42 9.32
CA GLY A 38 -8.91 -8.60 10.36
C GLY A 38 -7.97 -7.71 11.15
N ALA A 39 -6.73 -7.51 10.69
CA ALA A 39 -5.81 -6.53 11.29
C ALA A 39 -6.01 -5.15 10.64
N PHE A 40 -5.81 -4.10 11.42
CA PHE A 40 -5.71 -2.74 10.88
C PHE A 40 -4.25 -2.40 10.63
N VAL A 41 -3.96 -2.07 9.38
CA VAL A 41 -2.67 -1.56 8.96
C VAL A 41 -2.77 -0.07 8.65
N SER A 42 -1.66 0.63 8.80
CA SER A 42 -1.59 2.06 8.49
C SER A 42 -1.53 2.25 6.98
N GLY A 43 -2.34 3.17 6.46
CA GLY A 43 -2.27 3.66 5.10
C GLY A 43 -1.80 5.10 5.10
N ARG A 44 -0.65 5.39 4.50
CA ARG A 44 -0.22 6.76 4.22
C ARG A 44 -0.94 7.26 2.98
N THR A 45 -1.55 8.42 3.10
CA THR A 45 -2.25 9.08 2.01
C THR A 45 -1.40 10.21 1.43
N ASP A 46 -1.42 10.36 0.11
CA ASP A 46 -0.98 11.58 -0.56
C ASP A 46 -2.02 12.67 -0.27
N GLN A 47 -1.62 13.81 0.28
CA GLN A 47 -2.55 14.89 0.64
C GLN A 47 -2.81 15.87 -0.51
N GLU A 48 -2.03 15.79 -1.59
CA GLU A 48 -2.18 16.66 -2.77
C GLU A 48 -3.06 16.01 -3.84
N HIS A 49 -3.25 14.69 -3.76
CA HIS A 49 -4.05 13.94 -4.71
C HIS A 49 -5.56 14.12 -4.47
N TRP A 50 -6.33 14.27 -5.55
CA TRP A 50 -7.78 14.53 -5.46
C TRP A 50 -8.58 13.36 -4.85
N LEU A 51 -8.16 12.11 -5.08
CA LEU A 51 -8.83 10.91 -4.51
C LEU A 51 -8.85 10.89 -2.98
N THR A 52 -7.84 11.48 -2.35
CA THR A 52 -7.63 11.50 -0.89
C THR A 52 -8.12 12.80 -0.26
N PHE A 53 -8.76 13.68 -1.04
CA PHE A 53 -9.31 14.94 -0.55
C PHE A 53 -10.32 14.73 0.60
N GLY A 54 -10.11 15.46 1.69
CA GLY A 54 -10.94 15.36 2.91
C GLY A 54 -10.65 14.12 3.76
N THR A 55 -9.48 13.50 3.60
CA THR A 55 -8.99 12.42 4.47
C THR A 55 -7.74 12.82 5.23
N ASN A 56 -7.47 12.14 6.35
CA ASN A 56 -6.25 12.37 7.13
C ASN A 56 -5.02 11.79 6.40
N SER A 57 -3.83 12.28 6.77
CA SER A 57 -2.53 11.79 6.27
C SER A 57 -2.26 10.31 6.57
N THR A 58 -2.95 9.78 7.57
CA THR A 58 -2.91 8.37 7.97
C THR A 58 -4.33 7.82 8.07
N LEU A 59 -4.59 6.71 7.40
CA LEU A 59 -5.86 6.01 7.43
C LEU A 59 -5.71 4.59 8.01
N PRO A 60 -6.64 4.13 8.85
CA PRO A 60 -6.73 2.72 9.19
C PRO A 60 -7.27 1.93 7.98
N LEU A 61 -6.49 0.97 7.51
CA LEU A 61 -6.87 0.05 6.45
C LEU A 61 -7.17 -1.31 7.07
N LEU A 62 -8.41 -1.76 7.01
CA LEU A 62 -8.78 -3.10 7.45
C LEU A 62 -8.29 -4.11 6.41
N TYR A 63 -7.29 -4.91 6.73
CA TYR A 63 -6.71 -5.89 5.79
C TYR A 63 -7.34 -7.28 5.95
N ARG A 64 -7.63 -7.93 4.82
CA ARG A 64 -8.16 -9.30 4.77
C ARG A 64 -7.56 -10.10 3.63
N SER A 65 -6.37 -10.67 3.84
CA SER A 65 -5.64 -11.48 2.85
C SER A 65 -5.73 -10.92 1.42
N TYR A 66 -5.58 -9.60 1.30
CA TYR A 66 -5.78 -8.87 0.05
C TYR A 66 -4.58 -9.01 -0.88
N PRO A 67 -4.78 -8.86 -2.20
CA PRO A 67 -3.67 -8.78 -3.14
C PRO A 67 -2.71 -7.65 -2.78
N VAL A 68 -1.42 -7.90 -2.99
CA VAL A 68 -0.37 -6.89 -2.80
C VAL A 68 -0.19 -6.18 -4.14
N LEU A 69 -0.81 -5.01 -4.29
CA LEU A 69 -0.73 -4.24 -5.52
C LEU A 69 0.56 -3.42 -5.56
N MET A 70 1.09 -3.31 -6.77
CA MET A 70 2.27 -2.54 -7.11
C MET A 70 1.87 -1.47 -8.13
N SER A 71 2.53 -0.33 -8.10
CA SER A 71 2.39 0.70 -9.13
C SER A 71 3.76 0.90 -9.77
N ASP A 72 3.79 1.12 -11.09
CA ASP A 72 4.98 1.64 -11.76
C ASP A 72 4.93 3.17 -11.84
N ASP A 73 5.83 3.78 -12.61
CA ASP A 73 5.91 5.23 -12.78
C ASP A 73 4.75 5.83 -13.59
N SER A 74 4.00 4.99 -14.32
CA SER A 74 2.82 5.41 -15.11
C SER A 74 1.52 5.39 -14.29
N SER A 75 1.57 4.76 -13.12
CA SER A 75 0.46 4.55 -12.21
C SER A 75 0.58 5.43 -10.97
N GLU A 76 -0.50 6.14 -10.62
CA GLU A 76 -0.56 6.91 -9.38
C GLU A 76 -0.93 5.97 -8.22
N ALA A 77 -0.25 6.08 -7.06
CA ALA A 77 -0.58 5.33 -5.85
C ALA A 77 -0.92 6.26 -4.68
N PRO A 78 -2.12 6.86 -4.65
CA PRO A 78 -2.49 7.85 -3.64
C PRO A 78 -2.52 7.32 -2.20
N ILE A 79 -2.64 6.01 -2.02
CA ILE A 79 -2.58 5.38 -0.69
C ILE A 79 -1.63 4.19 -0.75
N ARG A 80 -0.60 4.24 0.09
CA ARG A 80 0.35 3.14 0.30
C ARG A 80 0.27 2.63 1.72
N VAL A 81 0.53 1.34 1.90
CA VAL A 81 0.57 0.71 3.22
C VAL A 81 1.87 1.08 3.92
N GLY A 82 1.75 1.51 5.18
CA GLY A 82 2.84 1.97 6.02
C GLY A 82 2.91 3.49 6.14
N VAL A 83 3.28 3.97 7.33
CA VAL A 83 3.47 5.39 7.65
C VAL A 83 4.87 5.60 8.21
N PHE A 84 5.51 6.68 7.76
CA PHE A 84 6.83 7.04 8.26
C PHE A 84 6.74 7.60 9.68
N SER A 85 7.60 7.11 10.57
CA SER A 85 7.86 7.68 11.89
C SER A 85 9.33 8.04 12.05
N ASP A 86 9.61 8.99 12.94
CA ASP A 86 10.98 9.37 13.25
C ASP A 86 11.77 8.22 13.89
N SER A 87 13.01 8.05 13.45
CA SER A 87 13.97 7.13 14.07
C SER A 87 15.37 7.72 14.10
N ALA A 88 16.02 7.58 15.25
CA ALA A 88 17.42 7.95 15.43
C ALA A 88 18.41 6.90 14.91
N LYS A 89 17.94 5.70 14.53
CA LYS A 89 18.82 4.58 14.12
C LYS A 89 19.06 4.51 12.62
N ALA A 90 18.11 4.94 11.80
CA ALA A 90 18.17 4.84 10.35
C ALA A 90 18.93 6.03 9.76
N ASN A 91 20.26 5.95 9.62
CA ASN A 91 21.06 7.05 9.06
C ASN A 91 21.27 6.97 7.53
N THR A 92 20.83 5.89 6.90
CA THR A 92 20.99 5.62 5.48
C THR A 92 19.64 5.40 4.80
N TYR A 93 19.60 5.60 3.48
CA TYR A 93 18.47 5.14 2.67
C TYR A 93 18.38 3.62 2.75
N SER A 94 17.16 3.11 2.93
CA SER A 94 16.86 1.70 2.80
C SER A 94 15.64 1.52 1.90
N THR A 95 15.68 0.52 1.03
CA THR A 95 14.55 0.20 0.16
C THR A 95 13.79 -0.97 0.79
N ILE A 96 12.48 -0.83 0.94
CA ILE A 96 11.60 -1.95 1.24
C ILE A 96 10.52 -2.07 0.18
N ASN A 97 10.48 -3.24 -0.46
CA ASN A 97 9.60 -3.53 -1.58
C ASN A 97 9.70 -2.47 -2.68
N TRP A 98 8.65 -1.64 -2.82
CA TRP A 98 8.43 -0.73 -3.94
C TRP A 98 8.63 0.75 -3.59
N SER A 99 9.22 1.06 -2.43
CA SER A 99 9.56 2.45 -2.09
C SER A 99 10.73 2.50 -1.13
N ASP A 100 11.48 3.60 -1.25
CA ASP A 100 12.56 3.92 -0.34
C ASP A 100 12.04 4.52 0.97
N ILE A 101 12.78 4.25 2.03
CA ILE A 101 12.64 4.89 3.34
C ILE A 101 13.78 5.91 3.45
N PRO A 102 13.45 7.20 3.65
CA PRO A 102 14.47 8.23 3.77
C PRO A 102 15.23 8.12 5.11
N PRO A 103 16.46 8.67 5.18
CA PRO A 103 17.22 8.77 6.42
C PRO A 103 16.43 9.47 7.53
N GLY A 104 16.61 9.01 8.76
CA GLY A 104 15.92 9.48 9.96
C GLY A 104 14.49 8.98 10.09
N LYS A 105 14.01 8.12 9.17
CA LYS A 105 12.66 7.56 9.19
C LYS A 105 12.66 6.04 9.28
N GLU A 106 11.60 5.51 9.86
CA GLU A 106 11.23 4.09 9.88
C GLU A 106 9.79 3.93 9.40
N LEU A 107 9.45 2.73 8.93
CA LEU A 107 8.11 2.41 8.45
C LEU A 107 7.30 1.64 9.51
N ASN A 108 6.17 2.22 9.92
CA ASN A 108 5.19 1.56 10.77
C ASN A 108 4.03 1.06 9.93
N VAL A 109 3.76 -0.24 9.98
CA VAL A 109 2.67 -0.88 9.22
C VAL A 109 1.50 -1.28 10.12
N ARG A 110 1.75 -1.78 11.34
CA ARG A 110 0.67 -2.25 12.22
C ARG A 110 0.04 -1.09 12.98
N MET A 111 -1.28 -0.94 12.88
CA MET A 111 -2.05 -0.08 13.78
C MET A 111 -2.65 -0.90 14.93
N SER A 112 -3.37 -1.97 14.61
CA SER A 112 -3.98 -2.85 15.61
C SER A 112 -4.22 -4.26 15.05
N GLY A 113 -4.56 -5.19 15.94
CA GLY A 113 -4.73 -6.61 15.58
C GLY A 113 -3.41 -7.38 15.51
N LEU A 114 -3.53 -8.63 15.07
CA LEU A 114 -2.40 -9.54 14.87
C LEU A 114 -1.82 -9.35 13.46
N LEU A 115 -0.56 -8.94 13.39
CA LEU A 115 0.18 -8.84 12.15
C LEU A 115 1.52 -9.57 12.33
N TRP A 116 1.74 -10.60 11.53
CA TRP A 116 3.00 -11.33 11.49
C TRP A 116 4.10 -10.45 10.88
N PRO A 117 5.36 -10.53 11.36
CA PRO A 117 6.49 -9.78 10.79
C PRO A 117 6.65 -10.00 9.27
N GLU A 118 6.49 -11.24 8.81
CA GLU A 118 6.58 -11.64 7.40
C GLU A 118 5.55 -10.90 6.56
N ALA A 119 4.33 -10.81 7.07
CA ALA A 119 3.24 -10.14 6.37
C ALA A 119 3.40 -8.61 6.42
N ALA A 120 3.89 -8.07 7.55
CA ALA A 120 4.21 -6.65 7.67
C ALA A 120 5.23 -6.22 6.63
N GLN A 121 6.29 -7.01 6.44
CA GLN A 121 7.26 -6.80 5.38
C GLN A 121 6.63 -6.96 4.01
N ARG A 122 5.88 -8.05 3.73
CA ARG A 122 5.27 -8.29 2.42
C ARG A 122 4.38 -7.16 1.93
N ILE A 123 3.54 -6.59 2.81
CA ILE A 123 2.60 -5.53 2.44
C ILE A 123 3.22 -4.12 2.53
N ALA A 124 4.42 -3.98 3.09
CA ALA A 124 5.06 -2.68 3.26
C ALA A 124 5.19 -1.94 1.92
N ASN A 125 4.82 -0.65 1.89
CA ASN A 125 4.86 0.21 0.70
C ASN A 125 4.00 -0.24 -0.50
N SER A 126 3.25 -1.34 -0.37
CA SER A 126 2.29 -1.78 -1.38
C SER A 126 1.16 -0.75 -1.54
N ALA A 127 0.60 -0.69 -2.74
CA ALA A 127 -0.47 0.26 -3.02
C ALA A 127 -1.81 -0.30 -2.53
N TYR A 128 -2.51 0.46 -1.69
CA TYR A 128 -3.89 0.17 -1.32
C TYR A 128 -4.86 0.76 -2.34
N LEU A 129 -4.56 1.96 -2.83
CA LEU A 129 -5.30 2.65 -3.87
C LEU A 129 -4.35 3.00 -5.00
N THR A 130 -4.71 2.61 -6.20
CA THR A 130 -4.03 2.99 -7.44
C THR A 130 -5.00 3.64 -8.40
N ARG A 131 -4.46 4.51 -9.25
CA ARG A 131 -5.20 5.15 -10.31
C ARG A 131 -4.35 5.18 -11.58
N ASP A 132 -4.90 4.58 -12.62
CA ASP A 132 -4.26 4.44 -13.92
C ASP A 132 -5.10 5.12 -14.98
N ARG A 133 -4.43 5.79 -15.91
CA ARG A 133 -5.10 6.42 -17.04
C ARG A 133 -5.17 5.45 -18.21
N ILE A 134 -6.37 5.26 -18.76
CA ILE A 134 -6.59 4.40 -19.93
C ILE A 134 -7.31 5.22 -21.01
N GLY A 135 -6.54 5.69 -21.99
CA GLY A 135 -7.03 6.58 -23.05
C GLY A 135 -7.58 7.89 -22.47
N LYS A 136 -8.88 8.11 -22.65
CA LYS A 136 -9.63 9.24 -22.08
C LYS A 136 -10.27 8.95 -20.72
N GLY A 137 -10.29 7.68 -20.31
CA GLY A 137 -10.83 7.23 -19.03
C GLY A 137 -9.74 6.93 -18.01
N GLN A 138 -10.15 6.30 -16.92
CA GLN A 138 -9.23 5.85 -15.88
C GLN A 138 -9.75 4.59 -15.18
N LEU A 139 -8.81 3.83 -14.62
CA LEU A 139 -9.05 2.71 -13.73
C LEU A 139 -8.64 3.15 -12.31
N ILE A 140 -9.55 3.01 -11.35
CA ILE A 140 -9.26 3.25 -9.93
C ILE A 140 -9.40 1.90 -9.23
N LEU A 141 -8.30 1.39 -8.71
CA LEU A 141 -8.24 0.05 -8.14
C LEU A 141 -7.91 0.13 -6.65
N PHE A 142 -8.74 -0.54 -5.85
CA PHE A 142 -8.55 -0.74 -4.43
C PHE A 142 -8.07 -2.18 -4.19
N SER A 143 -7.01 -2.38 -3.40
CA SER A 143 -6.54 -3.72 -3.06
C SER A 143 -7.51 -4.45 -2.13
N GLY A 144 -8.23 -3.70 -1.29
CA GLY A 144 -9.23 -4.21 -0.36
C GLY A 144 -10.55 -3.46 -0.43
N GLU A 145 -11.56 -3.97 0.28
CA GLU A 145 -12.88 -3.34 0.31
C GLU A 145 -12.86 -2.00 1.08
N PRO A 146 -13.10 -0.85 0.43
CA PRO A 146 -12.98 0.45 1.09
C PRO A 146 -14.18 0.80 1.98
N ASN A 147 -15.31 0.09 1.85
CA ASN A 147 -16.53 0.29 2.63
C ASN A 147 -17.01 -1.00 3.31
N PHE A 148 -16.08 -1.81 3.81
CA PHE A 148 -16.45 -3.00 4.58
C PHE A 148 -17.22 -2.58 5.85
N ARG A 149 -18.54 -2.79 5.82
CA ARG A 149 -19.47 -2.49 6.93
C ARG A 149 -19.36 -1.06 7.48
N GLY A 150 -18.87 -0.11 6.68
CA GLY A 150 -18.60 1.25 7.14
C GLY A 150 -17.62 1.34 8.31
N ALA A 151 -16.70 0.38 8.45
CA ALA A 151 -15.78 0.29 9.59
C ALA A 151 -14.84 1.50 9.73
N THR A 152 -14.54 2.19 8.62
CA THR A 152 -13.56 3.27 8.57
C THR A 152 -14.06 4.45 7.73
N LEU A 153 -14.27 5.59 8.39
CA LEU A 153 -14.78 6.81 7.74
C LEU A 153 -13.85 7.32 6.62
N GLY A 154 -12.54 7.19 6.82
CA GLY A 154 -11.54 7.66 5.85
C GLY A 154 -11.57 6.89 4.53
N THR A 155 -11.57 5.56 4.56
CA THR A 155 -11.65 4.74 3.33
C THR A 155 -12.99 4.91 2.63
N ASN A 156 -14.08 5.10 3.40
CA ASN A 156 -15.39 5.46 2.85
C ASN A 156 -15.34 6.79 2.07
N ARG A 157 -14.65 7.80 2.61
CA ARG A 157 -14.49 9.08 1.93
C ARG A 157 -13.73 8.93 0.61
N VAL A 158 -12.66 8.15 0.61
CA VAL A 158 -11.89 7.87 -0.61
C VAL A 158 -12.71 7.14 -1.66
N TRP A 159 -13.51 6.16 -1.25
CA TRP A 159 -14.45 5.48 -2.16
C TRP A 159 -15.47 6.45 -2.74
N LEU A 160 -16.06 7.33 -1.93
CA LEU A 160 -16.97 8.36 -2.41
C LEU A 160 -16.30 9.34 -3.38
N ASN A 161 -15.06 9.76 -3.11
CA ASN A 161 -14.29 10.60 -4.02
C ASN A 161 -14.09 9.90 -5.37
N ALA A 162 -13.77 8.61 -5.38
CA ALA A 162 -13.63 7.83 -6.60
C ALA A 162 -14.94 7.76 -7.41
N VAL A 163 -16.07 7.53 -6.75
CA VAL A 163 -17.38 7.44 -7.42
C VAL A 163 -17.86 8.79 -7.94
N VAL A 164 -17.76 9.84 -7.12
CA VAL A 164 -18.32 11.16 -7.44
C VAL A 164 -17.40 11.94 -8.38
N TYR A 165 -16.09 11.95 -8.11
CA TYR A 165 -15.14 12.75 -8.88
C TYR A 165 -14.45 11.97 -10.00
N GLY A 166 -14.40 10.64 -9.94
CA GLY A 166 -13.65 9.82 -10.90
C GLY A 166 -14.17 9.85 -12.35
N ALA A 167 -15.37 10.35 -12.62
CA ALA A 167 -15.81 10.56 -14.00
C ALA A 167 -15.16 11.82 -14.64
N GLY A 168 -14.76 12.79 -13.82
CA GLY A 168 -14.26 14.10 -14.28
C GLY A 168 -12.81 14.39 -13.92
N LEU A 169 -12.41 14.18 -12.66
CA LEU A 169 -11.02 14.41 -12.23
C LEU A 169 -10.14 13.25 -12.68
N GLY A 170 -9.10 13.55 -13.46
CA GLY A 170 -8.18 12.55 -14.00
C GLY A 170 -8.60 11.97 -15.37
N THR A 171 -9.80 12.26 -15.87
CA THR A 171 -10.22 11.86 -17.21
C THR A 171 -10.06 13.01 -18.20
N GLU A 172 -10.16 12.70 -19.49
CA GLU A 172 -10.21 13.72 -20.55
C GLU A 172 -11.59 13.78 -21.20
N PRO A 173 -12.04 14.99 -21.62
CA PRO A 173 -13.33 15.13 -22.28
C PRO A 173 -13.36 14.33 -23.59
N ARG A 174 -14.50 13.68 -23.85
CA ARG A 174 -14.70 12.93 -25.08
C ARG A 174 -14.70 13.85 -26.30
N ILE A 175 -15.31 15.03 -26.17
CA ILE A 175 -15.45 16.05 -27.20
C ILE A 175 -14.53 17.21 -26.83
N ASN A 176 -13.59 17.55 -27.71
CA ASN A 176 -12.84 18.80 -27.58
C ASN A 176 -13.67 19.89 -28.28
N PRO A 177 -14.08 20.95 -27.57
CA PRO A 177 -14.79 22.08 -28.17
C PRO A 177 -13.93 22.86 -29.17
#